data_AF-A0A0N0IW12-F1
#
_entry.id   AF-A0A0N0IW12-F1
#
_cell.length_a   1.000
_cell.length_b   1.000
_cell.length_c   1.000
_cell.angle_alpha   90.00
_cell.angle_beta   90.00
_cell.angle_gamma   90.00
#
_symmetry.space_group_name_H-M   'P 1'
#
loop_
_entity.id
_entity.type
_entity.pdbx_description
1 polymer ?
#
loop_
_entity_poly.entity_id
_entity_poly.type
_entity_poly.pdbx_seq_one_letter_code
_entity_poly.pdbx_strand_id
1 'polypeptide(L)'
;MKKIITLFALICSLSVFGQEFELTPDNFKCKTDKVNDYVILEMPGYSKQELFNKSKEFINQYYNNPKYVTAESENDQLVVNAFGSKYNMTLMSWYNEYQIELLFKDDKIKLTPKFKWIKNYNGGDNLPLVLSSGYLWAVFNKKGKVMREKAKETAESDIKEFIKGLHEKISSKNDW
;
A
#
# COMPACT_ATOMS: atom_id res chain seq x y z
N MET A 1 33.62 -20.08 -14.85
CA MET A 1 32.50 -20.50 -13.97
C MET A 1 32.22 -19.52 -12.83
N LYS A 2 33.22 -18.96 -12.12
CA LYS A 2 33.00 -17.99 -11.03
C LYS A 2 32.25 -16.71 -11.46
N LYS A 3 32.44 -16.24 -12.71
CA LYS A 3 31.76 -15.04 -13.25
C LYS A 3 30.27 -15.24 -13.60
N ILE A 4 29.83 -16.47 -13.83
CA ILE A 4 28.41 -16.77 -14.15
C ILE A 4 27.57 -16.81 -12.87
N ILE A 5 28.16 -17.27 -11.76
CA ILE A 5 27.50 -17.30 -10.44
C ILE A 5 27.20 -15.87 -9.95
N THR A 6 28.08 -14.91 -10.22
CA THR A 6 27.87 -13.50 -9.85
C THR A 6 26.73 -12.84 -10.62
N LEU A 7 26.50 -13.24 -11.88
CA LEU A 7 25.42 -12.69 -12.71
C LEU A 7 24.05 -13.23 -12.29
N PHE A 8 23.97 -14.49 -11.84
CA PHE A 8 22.71 -15.09 -11.37
C PHE A 8 22.24 -14.50 -10.04
N ALA A 9 23.17 -14.14 -9.14
CA ALA A 9 22.85 -13.48 -7.88
C ALA A 9 22.29 -12.05 -8.07
N LEU A 10 22.69 -11.36 -9.15
CA LEU A 10 22.22 -10.00 -9.47
C LEU A 10 20.82 -9.98 -10.11
N ILE A 11 20.37 -11.10 -10.70
CA ILE A 11 19.07 -11.19 -11.37
C ILE A 11 17.95 -11.52 -10.36
N CYS A 12 18.27 -12.20 -9.26
CA CYS A 12 17.30 -12.51 -8.20
C CYS A 12 16.86 -11.28 -7.39
N SER A 13 17.59 -10.16 -7.40
CA SER A 13 17.19 -8.92 -6.73
C SER A 13 16.17 -8.08 -7.51
N LEU A 14 15.97 -8.36 -8.81
CA LEU A 14 15.08 -7.58 -9.68
C LEU A 14 13.63 -8.09 -9.72
N SER A 15 13.30 -9.16 -8.97
CA SER A 15 12.01 -9.85 -9.09
C SER A 15 10.98 -9.51 -8.01
N VAL A 16 11.21 -8.50 -7.16
CA VAL A 16 10.42 -8.31 -5.92
C VAL A 16 9.13 -7.48 -6.11
N PHE A 17 8.96 -6.71 -7.19
CA PHE A 17 7.75 -5.88 -7.38
C PHE A 17 6.54 -6.63 -7.97
N GLY A 18 6.44 -7.95 -7.75
CA GLY A 18 5.16 -8.66 -7.87
C GLY A 18 4.15 -8.08 -6.88
N GLN A 19 2.83 -8.20 -7.13
CA GLN A 19 1.79 -7.67 -6.21
C GLN A 19 2.10 -8.09 -4.76
N GLU A 20 2.61 -7.16 -3.96
CA GLU A 20 3.17 -7.47 -2.64
C GLU A 20 2.09 -7.88 -1.64
N PHE A 21 0.89 -7.33 -1.82
CA PHE A 21 -0.26 -7.59 -0.98
C PHE A 21 -1.42 -8.23 -1.74
N GLU A 22 -2.14 -9.10 -1.05
CA GLU A 22 -3.48 -9.54 -1.38
C GLU A 22 -4.43 -9.02 -0.31
N LEU A 23 -5.56 -8.42 -0.71
CA LEU A 23 -6.60 -8.07 0.23
C LEU A 23 -7.39 -9.33 0.59
N THR A 24 -7.49 -9.63 1.89
CA THR A 24 -8.20 -10.79 2.43
C THR A 24 -9.32 -10.34 3.38
N PRO A 25 -10.19 -11.25 3.87
CA PRO A 25 -11.14 -10.92 4.93
C PRO A 25 -10.48 -10.36 6.19
N ASP A 26 -9.23 -10.76 6.46
CA ASP A 26 -8.44 -10.32 7.61
C ASP A 26 -7.52 -9.13 7.27
N ASN A 27 -7.88 -8.35 6.25
CA ASN A 27 -7.12 -7.22 5.70
C ASN A 27 -6.01 -7.63 4.71
N PHE A 28 -5.14 -6.69 4.34
CA PHE A 28 -4.02 -6.95 3.45
C PHE A 28 -3.04 -7.95 4.07
N LYS A 29 -2.63 -8.93 3.27
CA LYS A 29 -1.62 -9.94 3.62
C LYS A 29 -0.56 -10.04 2.54
N CYS A 30 0.68 -10.26 2.94
CA CYS A 30 1.77 -10.47 2.00
C CYS A 30 1.54 -11.72 1.17
N LYS A 31 1.71 -11.64 -0.15
CA LYS A 31 1.47 -12.81 -1.02
C LYS A 31 2.48 -13.94 -0.80
N THR A 32 3.68 -13.61 -0.34
CA THR A 32 4.80 -14.55 -0.20
C THR A 32 4.67 -15.46 1.03
N ASP A 33 4.19 -14.95 2.16
CA ASP A 33 4.06 -15.72 3.40
C ASP A 33 2.60 -15.85 3.92
N LYS A 34 1.68 -14.99 3.47
CA LYS A 34 0.27 -14.89 3.90
C LYS A 34 0.05 -14.71 5.41
N VAL A 35 1.12 -14.56 6.19
CA VAL A 35 1.08 -14.40 7.65
C VAL A 35 1.23 -12.92 7.98
N ASN A 36 2.22 -12.29 7.38
CA ASN A 36 2.55 -10.90 7.64
C ASN A 36 1.57 -9.97 6.92
N ASP A 37 1.26 -8.87 7.59
CA ASP A 37 0.49 -7.74 7.09
C ASP A 37 1.38 -6.56 6.69
N TYR A 38 2.70 -6.80 6.62
CA TYR A 38 3.69 -5.80 6.27
C TYR A 38 4.78 -6.37 5.35
N VAL A 39 5.37 -5.49 4.55
CA VAL A 39 6.57 -5.77 3.76
C VAL A 39 7.76 -4.98 4.28
N ILE A 40 8.95 -5.52 4.04
CA ILE A 40 10.21 -4.81 4.22
C ILE A 40 10.73 -4.42 2.84
N LEU A 41 10.82 -3.11 2.63
CA LEU A 41 11.47 -2.54 1.46
C LEU A 41 12.95 -2.33 1.81
N GLU A 42 13.82 -3.18 1.28
CA GLU A 42 15.27 -3.07 1.45
C GLU A 42 15.81 -1.94 0.57
N MET A 43 16.46 -0.97 1.19
CA MET A 43 16.96 0.29 0.61
C MET A 43 18.42 0.52 1.06
N PRO A 44 19.36 -0.34 0.65
CA PRO A 44 20.73 -0.31 1.15
C PRO A 44 21.43 1.00 0.78
N GLY A 45 22.18 1.56 1.73
CA GLY A 45 22.96 2.78 1.58
C GLY A 45 22.20 4.07 1.95
N TYR A 46 20.98 3.96 2.48
CA TYR A 46 20.22 5.10 2.97
C TYR A 46 20.07 5.05 4.48
N SER A 47 20.36 6.17 5.14
CA SER A 47 20.05 6.34 6.56
C SER A 47 18.55 6.41 6.81
N LYS A 48 18.12 6.08 8.03
CA LYS A 48 16.75 6.26 8.50
C LYS A 48 16.19 7.65 8.19
N GLN A 49 16.98 8.70 8.41
CA GLN A 49 16.58 10.09 8.17
C GLN A 49 16.37 10.38 6.68
N GLU A 50 17.26 9.88 5.81
CA GLU A 50 17.09 10.03 4.35
C GLU A 50 15.84 9.31 3.85
N LEU A 51 15.59 8.09 4.35
CA LEU A 51 14.38 7.32 4.01
C LEU A 51 13.12 8.04 4.46
N PHE A 52 13.10 8.57 5.69
CA PHE A 52 11.98 9.35 6.21
C PHE A 52 11.71 10.59 5.33
N ASN A 53 12.75 11.38 5.06
CA ASN A 53 12.63 12.62 4.29
C ASN A 53 12.16 12.35 2.85
N LYS A 54 12.76 11.37 2.16
CA LYS A 54 12.37 10.99 0.79
C LYS A 54 10.94 10.43 0.74
N SER A 55 10.53 9.68 1.76
CA SER A 55 9.15 9.17 1.86
C SER A 55 8.15 10.29 2.10
N LYS A 56 8.49 11.26 2.96
CA LYS A 56 7.68 12.46 3.18
C LYS A 56 7.55 13.30 1.91
N GLU A 57 8.65 13.50 1.17
CA GLU A 57 8.61 14.15 -0.13
C GLU A 57 7.72 13.42 -1.13
N PHE A 58 7.84 12.08 -1.21
CA PHE A 58 6.96 11.26 -2.05
C PHE A 58 5.49 11.51 -1.72
N ILE A 59 5.11 11.37 -0.44
CA ILE A 59 3.74 11.54 0.03
C ILE A 59 3.22 12.95 -0.32
N ASN A 60 4.06 13.98 -0.16
CA ASN A 60 3.71 15.35 -0.49
C ASN A 60 3.44 15.57 -1.99
N GLN A 61 4.10 14.78 -2.86
CA GLN A 61 3.91 14.82 -4.31
C GLN A 61 2.76 13.91 -4.78
N TYR A 62 2.57 12.78 -4.11
CA TYR A 62 1.63 11.74 -4.51
C TYR A 62 0.18 12.08 -4.17
N TYR A 63 -0.05 12.75 -3.04
CA TYR A 63 -1.40 13.12 -2.61
C TYR A 63 -1.72 14.59 -2.87
N ASN A 64 -2.97 14.87 -3.28
CA ASN A 64 -3.43 16.23 -3.55
C ASN A 64 -3.42 17.14 -2.30
N ASN A 65 -3.63 16.58 -1.11
CA ASN A 65 -3.76 17.32 0.15
C ASN A 65 -3.02 16.60 1.30
N PRO A 66 -1.68 16.46 1.22
CA PRO A 66 -0.89 15.58 2.08
C PRO A 66 -0.98 15.96 3.57
N LYS A 67 -1.13 17.26 3.87
CA LYS A 67 -1.28 17.80 5.24
C LYS A 67 -2.49 17.23 6.00
N TYR A 68 -3.57 16.88 5.31
CA TYR A 68 -4.80 16.40 5.95
C TYR A 68 -4.86 14.87 6.05
N VAL A 69 -3.99 14.18 5.32
CA VAL A 69 -3.98 12.71 5.25
C VAL A 69 -2.78 12.10 5.97
N THR A 70 -1.77 12.89 6.31
CA THR A 70 -0.51 12.40 6.89
C THR A 70 -0.37 12.81 8.35
N ALA A 71 -0.08 11.86 9.21
CA ALA A 71 0.44 12.06 10.56
C ALA A 71 1.90 11.61 10.63
N GLU A 72 2.72 12.28 11.44
CA GLU A 72 4.14 11.97 11.55
C GLU A 72 4.63 11.97 13.00
N SER A 73 5.57 11.05 13.27
CA SER A 73 6.50 11.12 14.40
C SER A 73 7.88 11.28 13.79
N GLU A 74 8.53 12.41 14.06
CA GLU A 74 9.74 12.84 13.35
C GLU A 74 10.80 11.73 13.30
N ASN A 75 11.28 11.42 12.08
CA ASN A 75 12.22 10.36 11.75
C ASN A 75 11.77 8.90 12.03
N ASP A 76 10.70 8.67 12.77
CA ASP A 76 10.28 7.32 13.20
C ASP A 76 9.17 6.73 12.34
N GLN A 77 8.13 7.51 12.07
CA GLN A 77 6.88 6.99 11.51
C GLN A 77 6.17 8.02 10.62
N LEU A 78 5.64 7.54 9.51
CA LEU A 78 4.63 8.24 8.71
C LEU A 78 3.38 7.38 8.63
N VAL A 79 2.22 7.97 8.90
CA VAL A 79 0.92 7.30 8.74
C VAL A 79 0.06 8.11 7.78
N VAL A 80 -0.31 7.50 6.67
CA VAL A 80 -1.18 8.09 5.65
C VAL A 80 -2.57 7.48 5.76
N ASN A 81 -3.62 8.31 5.76
CA ASN A 81 -5.03 7.93 5.68
C ASN A 81 -5.65 8.57 4.45
N ALA A 82 -5.85 7.81 3.38
CA ALA A 82 -6.20 8.35 2.08
C ALA A 82 -7.35 7.61 1.42
N PHE A 83 -7.91 8.26 0.40
CA PHE A 83 -8.84 7.65 -0.54
C PHE A 83 -8.07 7.22 -1.79
N GLY A 84 -8.32 5.99 -2.22
CA GLY A 84 -7.74 5.42 -3.42
C GLY A 84 -8.45 5.83 -4.70
N SER A 85 -8.14 5.11 -5.76
CA SER A 85 -8.66 5.38 -7.08
C SER A 85 -10.19 5.27 -7.13
N LYS A 86 -10.82 6.16 -7.89
CA LYS A 86 -12.26 6.10 -8.16
C LYS A 86 -12.57 4.93 -9.09
N TYR A 87 -13.57 4.13 -8.74
CA TYR A 87 -14.08 3.04 -9.59
C TYR A 87 -15.61 3.01 -9.56
N ASN A 88 -16.21 2.41 -10.59
CA ASN A 88 -17.67 2.26 -10.68
C ASN A 88 -18.09 0.86 -10.24
N MET A 89 -19.13 0.78 -9.41
CA MET A 89 -19.86 -0.46 -9.14
C MET A 89 -21.35 -0.18 -9.37
N THR A 90 -21.93 -0.88 -10.35
CA THR A 90 -23.29 -0.61 -10.82
C THR A 90 -23.40 0.86 -11.30
N LEU A 91 -24.39 1.63 -10.83
CA LEU A 91 -24.66 3.00 -11.26
C LEU A 91 -23.97 4.06 -10.38
N MET A 92 -23.12 3.65 -9.43
CA MET A 92 -22.48 4.55 -8.48
C MET A 92 -20.96 4.45 -8.58
N SER A 93 -20.29 5.57 -8.29
CA SER A 93 -18.85 5.61 -8.14
C SER A 93 -18.45 5.48 -6.67
N TRP A 94 -17.35 4.78 -6.44
CA TRP A 94 -16.81 4.45 -5.13
C TRP A 94 -15.31 4.68 -5.12
N TYR A 95 -14.74 4.76 -3.93
CA TYR A 95 -13.30 4.68 -3.68
C TYR A 95 -13.05 3.87 -2.42
N ASN A 96 -11.85 3.31 -2.30
CA ASN A 96 -11.42 2.64 -1.09
C ASN A 96 -10.77 3.66 -0.15
N GLU A 97 -11.20 3.71 1.10
CA GLU A 97 -10.44 4.35 2.17
C GLU A 97 -9.42 3.35 2.71
N TYR A 98 -8.16 3.76 2.76
CA TYR A 98 -7.07 2.95 3.30
C TYR A 98 -6.16 3.77 4.21
N GLN A 99 -5.31 3.04 4.93
CA GLN A 99 -4.19 3.57 5.68
C GLN A 99 -2.91 2.87 5.26
N ILE A 100 -1.80 3.60 5.26
CA ILE A 100 -0.45 3.05 5.10
C ILE A 100 0.41 3.57 6.25
N GLU A 101 1.01 2.65 7.00
CA GLU A 101 2.05 2.96 7.98
C GLU A 101 3.43 2.67 7.39
N LEU A 102 4.34 3.62 7.55
CA LEU A 102 5.75 3.47 7.26
C LEU A 102 6.55 3.61 8.55
N LEU A 103 7.40 2.62 8.86
CA LEU A 103 8.42 2.71 9.92
C LEU A 103 9.80 2.63 9.31
N PHE A 104 10.72 3.42 9.85
CA PHE A 104 12.05 3.61 9.27
C PHE A 104 13.15 3.03 10.15
N LYS A 105 14.09 2.32 9.51
CA LYS A 105 15.40 1.95 10.05
C LYS A 105 16.45 2.24 8.99
N ASP A 106 17.71 2.24 9.38
CA ASP A 106 18.78 2.28 8.39
C ASP A 106 18.60 1.13 7.40
N ASP A 107 18.83 1.44 6.14
CA ASP A 107 18.74 0.56 4.98
C ASP A 107 17.36 -0.04 4.69
N LYS A 108 16.28 0.31 5.41
CA LYS A 108 14.95 -0.30 5.14
C LYS A 108 13.74 0.45 5.67
N ILE A 109 12.61 0.17 5.02
CA ILE A 109 11.29 0.67 5.40
C ILE A 109 10.37 -0.52 5.67
N LYS A 110 9.69 -0.55 6.82
CA LYS A 110 8.56 -1.44 7.05
C LYS A 110 7.28 -0.73 6.60
N LEU A 111 6.53 -1.33 5.69
CA LEU A 111 5.27 -0.78 5.17
C LEU A 111 4.10 -1.70 5.52
N THR A 112 3.10 -1.15 6.21
CA THR A 112 1.88 -1.88 6.64
C THR A 112 0.64 -1.20 6.05
N PRO A 113 -0.03 -1.77 5.04
CA PRO A 113 -1.28 -1.24 4.52
C PRO A 113 -2.48 -1.78 5.29
N LYS A 114 -3.53 -0.97 5.38
CA LYS A 114 -4.79 -1.33 6.03
C LYS A 114 -5.98 -0.81 5.25
N PHE A 115 -6.85 -1.70 4.80
CA PHE A 115 -8.17 -1.34 4.30
C PHE A 115 -9.05 -0.84 5.44
N LYS A 116 -9.83 0.23 5.20
CA LYS A 116 -10.83 0.73 6.15
C LYS A 116 -12.25 0.53 5.64
N TRP A 117 -12.61 1.19 4.55
CA TRP A 117 -13.99 1.24 4.05
C TRP A 117 -14.05 1.35 2.53
N ILE A 118 -15.12 0.86 1.93
CA ILE A 118 -15.57 1.38 0.64
C ILE A 118 -16.44 2.61 0.92
N LYS A 119 -16.16 3.70 0.22
CA LYS A 119 -16.86 4.97 0.36
C LYS A 119 -17.58 5.32 -0.93
N ASN A 120 -18.82 5.77 -0.81
CA ASN A 120 -19.56 6.26 -1.96
C ASN A 120 -19.07 7.66 -2.34
N TYR A 121 -18.79 7.87 -3.62
CA TYR A 121 -18.33 9.18 -4.10
C TYR A 121 -19.38 10.27 -3.95
N ASN A 122 -20.65 9.92 -4.09
CA ASN A 122 -21.77 10.85 -4.00
C ASN A 122 -22.35 10.95 -2.57
N GLY A 123 -21.68 10.35 -1.57
CA GLY A 123 -22.19 10.24 -0.20
C GLY A 123 -23.09 9.03 0.02
N GLY A 124 -23.37 8.72 1.28
CA GLY A 124 -24.10 7.53 1.72
C GLY A 124 -23.28 6.64 2.64
N ASP A 125 -23.78 5.43 2.88
CA ASP A 125 -23.17 4.49 3.83
C ASP A 125 -21.83 3.94 3.33
N ASN A 126 -20.92 3.76 4.28
CA ASN A 126 -19.64 3.10 4.04
C ASN A 126 -19.86 1.59 4.01
N LEU A 127 -19.23 0.87 3.06
CA LEU A 127 -19.30 -0.59 3.05
C LEU A 127 -18.06 -1.18 3.74
N PRO A 128 -18.22 -2.17 4.63
CA PRO A 128 -17.11 -2.79 5.33
C PRO A 128 -16.30 -3.74 4.43
N LEU A 129 -15.13 -4.14 4.92
CA LEU A 129 -14.32 -5.20 4.33
C LEU A 129 -15.07 -6.54 4.32
N VAL A 130 -15.61 -6.95 5.47
CA VAL A 130 -16.36 -8.21 5.63
C VAL A 130 -17.81 -7.91 6.02
N LEU A 131 -18.74 -8.64 5.42
CA LEU A 131 -20.17 -8.49 5.67
C LEU A 131 -20.51 -8.72 7.15
N SER A 132 -20.91 -7.65 7.83
CA SER A 132 -21.33 -7.66 9.23
C SER A 132 -22.81 -7.31 9.37
N SER A 133 -23.37 -7.47 10.58
CA SER A 133 -24.77 -7.14 10.85
C SER A 133 -25.04 -5.67 10.56
N GLY A 134 -26.14 -5.37 9.87
CA GLY A 134 -26.52 -4.00 9.47
C GLY A 134 -26.02 -3.57 8.09
N TYR A 135 -25.17 -4.35 7.42
CA TYR A 135 -24.74 -4.08 6.06
C TYR A 135 -25.28 -5.11 5.08
N LEU A 136 -25.77 -4.66 3.93
CA LEU A 136 -26.17 -5.53 2.83
C LEU A 136 -24.99 -5.94 1.95
N TRP A 137 -23.98 -5.08 1.84
CA TRP A 137 -22.84 -5.25 0.94
C TRP A 137 -21.51 -5.06 1.67
N ALA A 138 -20.48 -5.74 1.19
CA ALA A 138 -19.10 -5.68 1.69
C ALA A 138 -18.14 -6.15 0.58
N VAL A 139 -16.82 -6.08 0.80
CA VAL A 139 -15.84 -6.68 -0.12
C VAL A 139 -15.92 -8.21 -0.10
N PHE A 140 -16.02 -8.80 1.10
CA PHE A 140 -16.12 -10.23 1.35
C PHE A 140 -17.41 -10.59 2.09
N ASN A 141 -17.95 -11.78 1.83
CA ASN A 141 -18.99 -12.34 2.67
C ASN A 141 -18.40 -12.96 3.96
N LYS A 142 -19.28 -13.39 4.89
CA LYS A 142 -18.88 -14.04 6.15
C LYS A 142 -18.10 -15.36 5.97
N LYS A 143 -18.11 -15.95 4.77
CA LYS A 143 -17.35 -17.16 4.42
C LYS A 143 -16.02 -16.85 3.73
N GLY A 144 -15.63 -15.57 3.66
CA GLY A 144 -14.40 -15.12 3.01
C GLY A 144 -14.43 -15.11 1.48
N LYS A 145 -15.59 -15.34 0.85
CA LYS A 145 -15.72 -15.25 -0.61
C LYS A 145 -15.84 -13.78 -1.02
N VAL A 146 -15.11 -13.40 -2.06
CA VAL A 146 -15.20 -12.07 -2.67
C VAL A 146 -16.61 -11.82 -3.19
N MET A 147 -17.21 -10.70 -2.77
CA MET A 147 -18.51 -10.19 -3.23
C MET A 147 -18.35 -9.02 -4.20
N ARG A 148 -17.22 -8.29 -4.12
CA ARG A 148 -16.93 -7.09 -4.92
C ARG A 148 -15.51 -7.14 -5.47
N GLU A 149 -15.34 -7.83 -6.58
CA GLU A 149 -14.04 -8.00 -7.23
C GLU A 149 -13.38 -6.65 -7.55
N LYS A 150 -14.15 -5.71 -8.12
CA LYS A 150 -13.61 -4.40 -8.49
C LYS A 150 -13.05 -3.61 -7.31
N ALA A 151 -13.73 -3.67 -6.15
CA ALA A 151 -13.27 -3.01 -4.94
C ALA A 151 -11.95 -3.61 -4.45
N LYS A 152 -11.86 -4.94 -4.45
CA LYS A 152 -10.66 -5.71 -4.08
C LYS A 152 -9.49 -5.39 -5.01
N GLU A 153 -9.70 -5.52 -6.32
CA GLU A 153 -8.68 -5.25 -7.35
C GLU A 153 -8.15 -3.82 -7.25
N THR A 154 -9.04 -2.82 -7.11
CA THR A 154 -8.62 -1.42 -7.00
C THR A 154 -7.86 -1.18 -5.71
N ALA A 155 -8.27 -1.75 -4.57
CA ALA A 155 -7.54 -1.63 -3.31
C ALA A 155 -6.12 -2.21 -3.42
N GLU A 156 -5.97 -3.38 -4.04
CA GLU A 156 -4.66 -3.99 -4.28
C GLU A 156 -3.81 -3.17 -5.26
N SER A 157 -4.42 -2.59 -6.29
CA SER A 157 -3.72 -1.73 -7.24
C SER A 157 -3.22 -0.45 -6.58
N ASP A 158 -4.06 0.22 -5.78
CA ASP A 158 -3.70 1.46 -5.08
C ASP A 158 -2.48 1.25 -4.16
N ILE A 159 -2.45 0.15 -3.40
CA ILE A 159 -1.30 -0.19 -2.53
C ILE A 159 -0.06 -0.53 -3.36
N LYS A 160 -0.21 -1.31 -4.44
CA LYS A 160 0.90 -1.63 -5.35
C LYS A 160 1.50 -0.37 -5.98
N GLU A 161 0.66 0.55 -6.44
CA GLU A 161 1.11 1.80 -7.07
C GLU A 161 1.80 2.72 -6.06
N PHE A 162 1.30 2.79 -4.83
CA PHE A 162 1.98 3.50 -3.76
C PHE A 162 3.39 2.96 -3.49
N ILE A 163 3.52 1.63 -3.31
CA ILE A 163 4.82 0.99 -3.04
C ILE A 163 5.80 1.24 -4.19
N LYS A 164 5.32 1.06 -5.43
CA LYS A 164 6.10 1.32 -6.63
C LYS A 164 6.58 2.76 -6.69
N GLY A 165 5.68 3.73 -6.52
CA GLY A 165 6.02 5.15 -6.56
C GLY A 165 6.99 5.56 -5.45
N LEU A 166 6.81 5.02 -4.25
CA LEU A 166 7.71 5.25 -3.12
C LEU A 166 9.12 4.72 -3.44
N HIS A 167 9.21 3.49 -3.93
CA HIS A 167 10.49 2.89 -4.30
C HIS A 167 11.20 3.68 -5.40
N GLU A 168 10.47 4.08 -6.45
CA GLU A 168 11.00 4.90 -7.54
C GLU A 168 11.52 6.26 -7.05
N LYS A 169 10.79 6.92 -6.15
CA LYS A 169 11.19 8.22 -5.58
C LYS A 169 12.41 8.12 -4.66
N ILE A 170 12.58 7.03 -3.91
CA ILE A 170 13.76 6.83 -3.06
C ILE A 170 14.99 6.51 -3.90
N SER A 171 14.81 5.61 -4.87
CA SER A 171 15.88 5.09 -5.73
C SER A 171 16.34 6.09 -6.79
N SER A 172 15.53 7.11 -7.10
CA SER A 172 15.94 8.15 -8.03
C SER A 172 17.07 9.00 -7.42
N LYS A 173 18.10 9.23 -8.23
CA LYS A 173 19.10 10.25 -7.93
C LYS A 173 18.43 11.60 -8.13
N ASN A 174 18.45 12.44 -7.10
CA ASN A 174 18.04 13.84 -7.25
C ASN A 174 19.12 14.53 -8.07
N ASP A 175 18.86 14.71 -9.36
CA ASP A 175 19.76 15.40 -10.30
C ASP A 175 19.42 16.90 -10.43
N TRP A 176 18.79 17.49 -9.41
CA TRP A 176 18.51 18.92 -9.35
C TRP A 176 19.53 19.67 -8.50
#